data_AF-F6DQ73-F1
#
_entry.id   AF-F6DQ73-F1
#
_cell.length_a   1.000
_cell.length_b   1.000
_cell.length_c   1.000
_cell.angle_alpha   90.00
_cell.angle_beta   90.00
_cell.angle_gamma   90.00
#
_symmetry.space_group_name_H-M   'P 1'
#
loop_
_entity.id
_entity.type
_entity.pdbx_description
1 polymer ?
#
loop_
_entity_poly.entity_id
_entity_poly.type
_entity_poly.pdbx_seq_one_letter_code
_entity_poly.pdbx_strand_id
1 'polypeptide(L)' 'MREKVAEALEQVRPFLQRDGGDVELVDVDDTGIVKVRLKGACGG' A
#
# COMPACT_ATOMS: atom_id res chain seq x y z
N MET A 1 7.38 -12.05 -5.23
CA MET A 1 7.27 -10.58 -5.38
C MET A 1 6.30 -9.98 -4.36
N ARG A 2 5.06 -10.50 -4.30
CA ARG A 2 3.98 -10.00 -3.44
C ARG A 2 4.33 -9.85 -1.96
N GLU A 3 4.96 -10.84 -1.32
CA GLU A 3 5.34 -10.74 0.11
C GLU A 3 6.31 -9.60 0.39
N LYS A 4 7.32 -9.39 -0.47
CA LYS A 4 8.27 -8.28 -0.31
C LYS A 4 7.59 -6.92 -0.43
N VAL A 5 6.62 -6.81 -1.34
CA VAL A 5 5.81 -5.59 -1.50
C VAL A 5 4.91 -5.38 -0.28
N ALA A 6 4.29 -6.44 0.24
CA ALA A 6 3.46 -6.36 1.44
C ALA A 6 4.27 -5.93 2.67
N GLU A 7 5.47 -6.49 2.88
CA GLU A 7 6.36 -6.11 3.98
C GLU A 7 6.79 -4.64 3.88
N ALA A 8 7.13 -4.17 2.67
CA ALA A 8 7.45 -2.77 2.43
C ALA A 8 6.25 -1.84 2.72
N LEU A 9 5.05 -2.24 2.32
CA LEU A 9 3.83 -1.46 2.60
C LEU A 9 3.55 -1.38 4.10
N GLU A 10 3.75 -2.45 4.87
CA GLU A 10 3.58 -2.44 6.33
C GLU A 10 4.56 -1.48 7.02
N GLN A 11 5.75 -1.27 6.47
CA GLN A 11 6.69 -0.28 7.00
C GLN A 11 6.23 1.18 6.74
N VAL A 12 5.49 1.43 5.66
CA VAL A 12 5.04 2.78 5.28
C VAL A 12 3.69 3.14 5.91
N ARG A 13 2.83 2.14 6.17
CA ARG A 13 1.48 2.31 6.74
C ARG A 13 1.42 3.16 8.02
N PRO A 14 2.31 3.01 9.02
CA PRO A 14 2.27 3.84 10.22
C PRO A 14 2.36 5.34 9.93
N PHE A 15 3.11 5.72 8.90
CA PHE A 15 3.24 7.12 8.49
C PHE A 15 1.97 7.62 7.80
N LEU A 16 1.41 6.82 6.88
CA LEU A 16 0.15 7.15 6.20
C LEU A 16 -1.02 7.26 7.20
N GLN A 17 -1.09 6.34 8.17
CA GLN A 17 -2.11 6.32 9.21
C GLN A 17 -2.01 7.50 10.16
N ARG A 18 -0.79 7.95 10.49
CA ARG A 18 -0.57 9.17 11.28
C ARG A 18 -1.12 10.39 10.57
N ASP A 19 -1.05 10.42 9.24
CA ASP A 19 -1.57 11.49 8.40
C ASP A 19 -3.05 11.28 8.03
N GLY A 20 -3.72 10.27 8.63
CA GLY A 20 -5.16 10.00 8.46
C GLY A 20 -5.53 9.18 7.22
N GLY A 21 -4.55 8.63 6.52
CA GLY A 21 -4.73 7.77 5.35
C GLY A 21 -4.34 6.31 5.59
N ASP A 22 -4.51 5.48 4.57
CA ASP A 22 -3.99 4.10 4.57
C ASP A 22 -3.84 3.61 3.12
N VAL A 23 -3.16 2.47 2.95
CA VAL A 23 -2.97 1.81 1.66
C VAL A 23 -3.19 0.32 1.79
N GLU A 24 -3.80 -0.29 0.78
CA GLU A 24 -4.02 -1.73 0.67
C GLU A 24 -3.43 -2.25 -0.65
N LEU A 25 -2.71 -3.37 -0.57
CA LEU A 25 -2.20 -4.06 -1.74
C LEU A 25 -3.32 -4.83 -2.44
N VAL A 26 -3.62 -4.46 -3.70
CA VAL A 26 -4.66 -5.11 -4.50
C VAL A 26 -4.07 -6.23 -5.34
N ASP A 27 -2.96 -5.95 -6.04
CA ASP A 27 -2.38 -6.88 -7.00
C ASP A 27 -0.90 -6.60 -7.22
N VAL A 28 -0.14 -7.63 -7.61
CA VAL A 28 1.23 -7.52 -8.10
C VAL A 28 1.35 -8.43 -9.30
N ASP A 29 1.47 -7.85 -10.49
CA ASP A 29 1.60 -8.65 -11.71
C ASP A 29 3.03 -9.17 -11.93
N ASP A 30 3.16 -10.11 -12.87
CA ASP A 30 4.43 -10.76 -13.21
C ASP A 30 5.45 -9.82 -13.86
N THR A 31 5.02 -8.63 -14.30
CA THR A 31 5.89 -7.58 -14.85
C THR A 31 6.40 -6.63 -13.77
N GLY A 32 5.92 -6.78 -12.53
CA GLY A 32 6.31 -5.99 -11.38
C GLY A 32 5.46 -4.74 -11.14
N ILE A 33 4.33 -4.56 -11.87
CA ILE A 33 3.41 -3.46 -11.59
C ILE A 33 2.58 -3.82 -10.36
N VAL A 34 2.59 -2.91 -9.39
CA VAL A 34 1.86 -3.03 -8.13
C VAL A 34 0.62 -2.17 -8.19
N LYS A 35 -0.56 -2.77 -8.01
CA LYS A 35 -1.81 -2.04 -7.85
C LYS A 35 -2.15 -1.93 -6.37
N VAL A 36 -2.41 -0.71 -5.94
CA VAL A 36 -2.83 -0.42 -4.56
C VAL A 36 -4.13 0.36 -4.54
N ARG A 37 -4.84 0.25 -3.42
CA ARG A 37 -6.00 1.08 -3.11
C ARG A 37 -5.66 2.00 -1.96
N LEU A 38 -5.78 3.30 -2.18
CA LEU A 38 -5.66 4.31 -1.13
C LEU A 38 -6.97 4.39 -0.34
N LYS A 39 -6.85 4.63 0.96
CA LYS A 39 -7.98 4.74 1.90
C LYS A 39 -7.80 5.96 2.81
N GLY A 40 -8.89 6.37 3.47
CA GLY A 40 -8.89 7.51 4.39
C GLY A 40 -8.56 8.83 3.67
N ALA A 41 -7.77 9.69 4.31
CA ALA A 41 -7.35 10.97 3.75
C ALA A 41 -6.50 10.84 2.46
N CYS A 42 -5.94 9.66 2.17
CA CYS A 42 -5.20 9.42 0.92
C CYS A 42 -6.11 9.12 -0.29
N GLY A 43 -7.39 8.81 -0.07
CA GLY A 43 -8.34 8.40 -1.11
C GLY A 43 -9.58 9.28 -1.21
N GLY A 44 -9.51 10.50 -0.66
CA GLY A 44 -10.54 11.54 -0.80
C GLY A 44 -10.41 12.34 -2.08
#